data_AF-A0A0T9QC89-F1
#
_entry.id   AF-A0A0T9QC89-F1
#
_cell.length_a   1.000
_cell.length_b   1.000
_cell.length_c   1.000
_cell.angle_alpha   90.00
_cell.angle_beta   90.00
_cell.angle_gamma   90.00
#
_symmetry.space_group_name_H-M   'P 1'
#
loop_
_entity.id
_entity.type
_entity.pdbx_description
1 polymer ?
#
loop_
_entity_poly.entity_id
_entity_poly.type
_entity_poly.pdbx_seq_one_letter_code
_entity_poly.pdbx_strand_id
1 'polypeptide(L)'
;MKKTALAMMVRYELLRLKKILLGMSVLFGLFLLPLLTSCAGTQIKYVQVPQVPIPASLLSDCIPPEMPEILTWGNSLLLNDTLLTVIEQCNADKASIRKIEESRSKS
;
A
#
# COMPACT_ATOMS: atom_id res chain seq x y z
N MET A 1 74.37 -30.56 12.63
CA MET A 1 73.08 -31.14 13.06
C MET A 1 72.06 -30.13 13.62
N LYS A 2 72.45 -29.07 14.36
CA LYS A 2 71.48 -28.10 14.93
C LYS A 2 70.76 -27.18 13.90
N LYS A 3 71.45 -26.75 12.83
CA LYS A 3 70.89 -25.82 11.83
C LYS A 3 69.73 -26.41 11.01
N THR A 4 69.79 -27.70 10.69
CA THR A 4 68.75 -28.42 9.95
C THR A 4 67.50 -28.64 10.80
N ALA A 5 67.66 -28.93 12.09
CA ALA A 5 66.55 -29.06 13.04
C ALA A 5 65.80 -27.73 13.25
N LEU A 6 66.53 -26.61 13.36
CA LEU A 6 65.93 -25.28 13.49
C LEU A 6 65.11 -24.89 12.25
N ALA A 7 65.65 -25.12 11.05
CA ALA A 7 64.94 -24.86 9.80
C ALA A 7 63.68 -25.74 9.64
N MET A 8 63.73 -26.98 10.14
CA MET A 8 62.59 -27.90 10.13
C MET A 8 61.49 -27.44 11.10
N MET A 9 61.83 -26.99 12.31
CA MET A 9 60.86 -26.43 13.27
C MET A 9 60.19 -25.16 12.75
N VAL A 10 60.94 -24.24 12.14
CA VAL A 10 60.37 -23.01 11.57
C VAL A 10 59.40 -23.36 10.44
N ARG A 11 59.74 -24.31 9.56
CA ARG A 11 58.83 -24.78 8.49
C ARG A 11 57.57 -25.44 9.07
N TYR A 12 57.70 -26.22 10.15
CA TYR A 12 56.57 -26.86 10.81
C TYR A 12 55.61 -25.83 11.42
N GLU A 13 56.11 -24.83 12.14
CA GLU A 13 55.27 -23.76 12.69
C GLU A 13 54.61 -22.91 11.61
N LEU A 14 55.31 -22.65 10.50
CA LEU A 14 54.76 -21.90 9.37
C LEU A 14 53.64 -22.68 8.65
N LEU A 15 53.79 -24.01 8.51
CA LEU A 15 52.74 -24.90 8.01
C LEU A 15 51.56 -24.99 8.97
N ARG A 16 51.81 -25.00 10.29
CA ARG A 16 50.79 -25.02 11.34
C ARG A 16 49.98 -23.72 11.34
N LEU A 17 50.64 -22.57 11.28
CA LEU A 17 50.01 -21.25 11.14
C LEU A 17 49.17 -21.16 9.88
N LYS A 18 49.69 -21.59 8.71
CA LYS A 18 48.92 -21.63 7.46
C LYS A 18 47.64 -22.48 7.58
N LYS A 19 47.72 -23.64 8.22
CA LYS A 19 46.54 -24.51 8.43
C LYS A 19 45.49 -23.86 9.33
N ILE A 20 45.91 -23.21 10.42
CA ILE A 20 45.00 -22.51 11.33
C ILE A 20 44.31 -21.35 10.60
N LEU A 21 45.07 -20.55 9.86
CA LEU A 21 44.56 -19.38 9.14
C LEU A 21 43.57 -19.79 8.04
N LEU A 22 43.88 -20.86 7.29
CA LEU A 22 42.97 -21.43 6.30
C LEU A 22 41.68 -21.96 6.95
N GLY A 23 41.79 -22.64 8.09
CA GLY A 23 40.63 -23.13 8.83
C GLY A 23 39.71 -22.01 9.31
N MET A 24 40.28 -20.92 9.81
CA MET A 24 39.51 -19.73 10.22
C MET A 24 38.81 -19.08 9.04
N SER A 25 39.47 -18.93 7.89
CA SER A 25 38.85 -18.36 6.68
C SER A 25 37.69 -19.23 6.16
N VAL A 26 37.84 -20.56 6.19
CA VAL A 26 36.77 -21.49 5.80
C VAL A 26 35.57 -21.39 6.75
N LEU A 27 35.82 -21.35 8.07
CA LEU A 27 34.75 -21.21 9.06
C LEU A 27 34.02 -19.87 8.93
N PHE A 28 34.76 -18.78 8.71
CA PHE A 28 34.20 -17.45 8.44
C PHE A 28 33.32 -17.47 7.18
N GLY A 29 33.80 -18.05 6.08
CA GLY A 29 33.03 -18.18 4.85
C GLY A 29 31.75 -19.01 5.06
N LEU A 30 31.86 -20.15 5.75
CA LEU A 30 30.74 -21.06 5.98
C LEU A 30 29.63 -20.44 6.84
N PHE A 31 29.98 -19.64 7.86
CA PHE A 31 29.00 -19.08 8.78
C PHE A 31 28.54 -17.66 8.40
N LEU A 32 29.43 -16.75 8.02
CA LEU A 32 29.05 -15.35 7.80
C LEU A 32 28.39 -15.09 6.44
N LEU A 33 28.81 -15.78 5.38
CA LEU A 33 28.21 -15.57 4.05
C LEU A 33 26.70 -15.87 4.05
N PRO A 34 26.20 -16.98 4.64
CA PRO A 34 24.76 -17.22 4.74
C PRO A 34 24.02 -16.17 5.58
N LEU A 35 24.59 -15.76 6.72
CA LEU A 35 24.02 -14.75 7.63
C LEU A 35 23.87 -13.38 6.96
N LEU A 36 24.80 -13.02 6.06
CA LEU A 36 24.75 -11.76 5.30
C LEU A 36 23.72 -11.82 4.15
N THR A 37 23.36 -13.00 3.68
CA THR A 37 22.37 -13.19 2.60
C THR A 37 20.94 -13.40 3.10
N SER A 38 20.73 -13.59 4.41
CA SER A 38 19.40 -13.94 4.95
C SER A 38 18.43 -12.77 5.10
N CYS A 39 18.74 -11.58 4.59
CA CYS A 39 17.75 -10.53 4.41
C CYS A 39 16.95 -10.81 3.13
N ALA A 40 16.14 -11.87 3.16
CA ALA A 40 15.20 -12.17 2.10
C ALA A 40 14.08 -11.13 2.17
N GLY A 41 14.14 -10.12 1.30
CA GLY A 41 13.05 -9.16 1.14
C GLY A 41 11.76 -9.91 0.84
N THR A 42 10.72 -9.69 1.64
CA THR A 42 9.38 -10.18 1.34
C THR A 42 8.95 -9.63 -0.02
N GLN A 43 8.52 -10.49 -0.94
CA GLN A 43 8.02 -10.03 -2.23
C GLN A 43 6.77 -9.18 -2.01
N ILE A 44 6.85 -7.89 -2.33
CA ILE A 44 5.69 -6.98 -2.23
C ILE A 44 4.75 -7.31 -3.39
N LYS A 45 3.63 -7.98 -3.10
CA LYS A 45 2.55 -8.14 -4.06
C LYS A 45 1.66 -6.91 -3.99
N TYR A 46 1.79 -6.03 -4.99
CA TYR A 46 0.83 -4.94 -5.17
C TYR A 46 -0.51 -5.55 -5.56
N VAL A 47 -1.53 -5.31 -4.73
CA VAL A 47 -2.92 -5.65 -5.02
C VAL A 47 -3.64 -4.34 -5.30
N GLN A 48 -4.46 -4.34 -6.35
CA GLN A 48 -5.35 -3.21 -6.63
C GLN A 48 -6.33 -3.07 -5.47
N VAL A 49 -6.31 -1.94 -4.78
CA VAL A 49 -7.28 -1.65 -3.73
C VAL A 49 -8.63 -1.38 -4.42
N PRO A 50 -9.70 -2.11 -4.07
CA PRO A 50 -11.03 -1.83 -4.59
C PRO A 50 -11.41 -0.38 -4.27
N GLN A 51 -11.93 0.35 -5.26
CA GLN A 51 -12.43 1.69 -5.05
C GLN A 51 -13.59 1.63 -4.05
N VAL A 52 -13.56 2.48 -3.02
CA VAL A 52 -14.66 2.58 -2.05
C VAL A 52 -15.91 3.04 -2.82
N PRO A 53 -17.03 2.28 -2.81
CA PRO A 53 -18.20 2.63 -3.59
C PRO A 53 -18.82 3.95 -3.11
N ILE A 54 -19.52 4.65 -4.02
CA ILE A 54 -20.31 5.82 -3.64
C ILE A 54 -21.43 5.35 -2.69
N PRO A 55 -21.69 6.06 -1.58
CA PRO A 55 -22.82 5.77 -0.70
C PRO A 55 -24.15 5.69 -1.47
N ALA A 56 -24.94 4.66 -1.23
CA ALA A 56 -26.23 4.45 -1.90
C ALA A 56 -27.20 5.63 -1.70
N SER A 57 -27.08 6.35 -0.58
CA SER A 57 -27.88 7.55 -0.29
C SER A 57 -27.63 8.70 -1.27
N LEU A 58 -26.46 8.77 -1.91
CA LEU A 58 -26.14 9.79 -2.91
C LEU A 58 -26.60 9.39 -4.31
N LEU A 59 -26.89 8.10 -4.51
CA LEU A 59 -27.34 7.53 -5.77
C LEU A 59 -28.86 7.38 -5.84
N SER A 60 -29.59 7.87 -4.83
CA SER A 60 -31.05 7.88 -4.87
C SER A 60 -31.58 8.76 -5.99
N ASP A 61 -32.66 8.31 -6.63
CA ASP A 61 -33.32 9.09 -7.67
C ASP A 61 -33.88 10.41 -7.13
N CYS A 62 -33.84 11.44 -7.98
CA CYS A 62 -34.51 12.72 -7.75
C CYS A 62 -36.00 12.57 -8.03
N ILE A 63 -36.77 12.11 -7.03
CA ILE A 63 -38.20 11.90 -7.18
C ILE A 63 -38.92 13.26 -7.13
N PRO A 64 -39.63 13.67 -8.20
CA PRO A 64 -40.44 14.87 -8.16
C PRO A 64 -41.63 14.68 -7.22
N PRO A 65 -42.08 15.75 -6.53
CA PRO A 65 -43.30 15.70 -5.74
C PRO A 65 -44.52 15.40 -6.60
N GLU A 66 -45.56 14.87 -5.97
CA GLU A 66 -46.83 14.56 -6.63
C GLU A 66 -47.50 15.84 -7.16
N MET A 67 -48.07 15.75 -8.37
CA MET A 67 -48.82 16.86 -8.95
C MET A 67 -50.20 16.94 -8.30
N PRO A 68 -50.64 18.11 -7.81
CA PRO A 68 -51.97 18.26 -7.24
C PRO A 68 -53.04 18.09 -8.31
N GLU A 69 -54.14 17.42 -7.95
CA GLU A 69 -55.31 17.19 -8.84
C GLU A 69 -55.90 18.50 -9.37
N ILE A 70 -55.88 19.55 -8.55
CA ILE A 70 -56.31 20.90 -8.93
C ILE A 70 -55.15 21.87 -8.69
N LEU A 71 -54.63 22.42 -9.79
CA LEU A 71 -53.54 23.37 -9.78
C LEU A 71 -54.05 24.80 -9.57
N THR A 72 -54.50 25.11 -8.35
CA THR A 72 -54.77 26.50 -7.94
C THR A 72 -53.47 27.30 -7.88
N TRP A 73 -53.56 28.63 -7.90
CA TRP A 73 -52.36 29.48 -7.78
C TRP A 73 -51.59 29.20 -6.47
N GLY A 74 -52.30 29.03 -5.35
CA GLY A 74 -51.67 28.67 -4.06
C GLY A 74 -50.99 27.30 -4.08
N ASN A 75 -51.63 26.30 -4.70
CA ASN A 75 -51.04 24.97 -4.85
C ASN A 75 -49.80 25.00 -5.77
N SER A 76 -49.80 25.85 -6.79
CA SER A 76 -48.62 26.06 -7.65
C SER A 76 -47.44 26.61 -6.86
N LEU A 77 -47.66 27.57 -5.95
CA LEU A 77 -46.59 28.08 -5.10
C LEU A 77 -45.98 26.98 -4.20
N LEU A 78 -46.83 26.22 -3.51
CA LEU A 78 -46.37 25.12 -2.64
C LEU A 78 -45.64 24.02 -3.42
N LEU A 79 -46.12 23.69 -4.61
CA LEU A 79 -45.47 22.74 -5.51
C LEU A 79 -44.09 23.24 -5.95
N ASN A 80 -43.97 24.52 -6.33
CA ASN A 80 -42.68 25.10 -6.73
C ASN A 80 -41.68 25.13 -5.57
N ASP A 81 -42.11 25.46 -4.36
CA ASP A 81 -41.26 25.43 -3.16
C ASP A 81 -40.71 24.02 -2.89
N THR A 82 -41.58 23.01 -2.97
CA THR A 82 -41.19 21.60 -2.80
C THR A 82 -40.24 21.16 -3.91
N LEU A 83 -40.52 21.53 -5.17
CA LEU A 83 -39.66 21.22 -6.32
C LEU A 83 -38.27 21.84 -6.16
N LEU A 84 -38.17 23.10 -5.73
CA LEU A 84 -36.89 23.76 -5.51
C LEU A 84 -36.09 23.05 -4.41
N THR A 85 -36.74 22.65 -3.32
CA THR A 85 -36.09 21.87 -2.25
C THR A 85 -35.52 20.55 -2.76
N VAL A 86 -36.28 19.80 -3.58
CA VAL A 86 -35.81 18.55 -4.19
C VAL A 86 -34.61 18.81 -5.12
N ILE A 87 -34.66 19.86 -5.93
CA ILE A 87 -33.58 20.23 -6.84
C ILE A 87 -32.31 20.61 -6.06
N GLU A 88 -32.45 21.38 -4.98
CA GLU A 88 -31.34 21.78 -4.11
C GLU A 88 -30.64 20.56 -3.51
N GLN A 89 -31.41 19.63 -2.93
CA GLN A 89 -30.87 18.40 -2.37
C GLN A 89 -30.14 17.56 -3.43
N CYS A 90 -30.77 17.34 -4.58
CA CYS A 90 -30.17 16.59 -5.68
C CYS A 90 -28.88 17.24 -6.22
N ASN A 91 -28.82 18.57 -6.25
CA ASN A 91 -27.61 19.27 -6.66
C ASN A 91 -26.49 19.12 -5.60
N ALA A 92 -26.84 19.12 -4.31
CA ALA A 92 -25.89 18.85 -3.23
C ALA A 92 -25.34 17.42 -3.31
N ASP A 93 -26.19 16.43 -3.58
CA ASP A 93 -25.78 15.03 -3.74
C ASP A 93 -24.84 14.87 -4.94
N LYS A 94 -25.18 15.47 -6.10
CA LYS A 94 -24.28 15.50 -7.27
C LYS A 94 -22.95 16.19 -6.96
N ALA A 95 -22.94 17.27 -6.20
CA ALA A 95 -21.71 17.95 -5.82
C ALA A 95 -20.83 17.07 -4.90
N SER A 96 -21.44 16.32 -3.99
CA SER A 96 -20.71 15.37 -3.14
C SER A 96 -20.12 14.20 -3.94
N ILE A 97 -20.86 13.66 -4.91
CA ILE A 97 -20.35 12.65 -5.84
C ILE A 97 -19.14 13.16 -6.62
N ARG A 98 -19.21 14.39 -7.16
CA ARG A 98 -18.09 15.01 -7.87
C ARG A 98 -16.85 15.10 -6.98
N LYS A 99 -16.99 15.53 -5.72
CA LYS A 99 -15.88 15.57 -4.76
C LYS A 99 -15.26 14.19 -4.50
N ILE A 100 -16.09 13.15 -4.40
CA ILE A 100 -15.61 11.76 -4.24
C ILE A 100 -14.81 11.35 -5.47
N GLU A 101 -15.33 11.55 -6.68
CA GLU A 101 -14.63 11.19 -7.92
C GLU A 101 -13.35 12.01 -8.13
N GLU A 102 -13.34 13.30 -7.78
CA GLU A 102 -12.15 14.15 -7.79
C GLU A 102 -11.06 13.67 -6.82
N SER A 103 -11.43 13.05 -5.70
CA SER A 103 -10.44 12.47 -4.79
C SER A 103 -9.81 11.20 -5.34
N ARG A 104 -10.59 10.40 -6.10
CA ARG A 104 -10.10 9.21 -6.80
C ARG A 104 -9.17 9.56 -7.97
N SER A 105 -9.45 10.63 -8.71
CA SER A 105 -8.60 11.03 -9.84
C SER A 105 -7.24 11.60 -9.43
N LYS A 106 -7.07 11.98 -8.15
CA LYS A 106 -5.82 12.50 -7.58
C LYS A 106 -4.92 11.44 -6.96
N SER A 107 -5.41 10.21 -6.75
CA SER A 107 -4.64 9.07 -6.21
C SER A 107 -4.06 8.24 -7.35
#